data_AF-T0YFM5-F1
#
_entry.id   AF-T0YFM5-F1
#
_cell.length_a   1.000
_cell.length_b   1.000
_cell.length_c   1.000
_cell.angle_alpha   90.00
_cell.angle_beta   90.00
_cell.angle_gamma   90.00
#
_symmetry.space_group_name_H-M   'P 1'
#
loop_
_entity.id
_entity.type
_entity.pdbx_description
1 polymer ?
#
loop_
_entity_poly.entity_id
_entity_poly.type
_entity_poly.pdbx_seq_one_letter_code
_entity_poly.pdbx_strand_id
1 'polypeptide(L)'
;MTLEAEYLAEPDLVFGNQGEEKDPRLGMSKFGPYYSPGENAPSPARIRIGLIGTGETIGWGEKVIARLGEPVASAHTNKWLYPDYEGFSLKSQVRCEFSVVDTPDGLILPQETKEVLSFAHANHRIAAASNLLTSKVERFLLEDSPPEVLLIALPPDIEEFCGIGDRTRGAKRPSFTEQEKLLAEFRKSGQRFLEDWGLEVTGGPEPPHEKDYDLRNALKGKVMRMKQAVPVQILRAEPAHNVPGRGAASRDGSLTPGTRSQSEP
;
A
#
# COMPACT_ATOMS: atom_id res chain seq x y z
N MET A 1 -19.23 -3.33 -48.05
CA MET A 1 -18.94 -3.27 -46.60
C MET A 1 -18.66 -1.81 -46.29
N THR A 2 -19.59 -1.14 -45.61
CA THR A 2 -19.47 0.26 -45.20
C THR A 2 -18.99 0.30 -43.76
N LEU A 3 -17.98 1.13 -43.49
CA LEU A 3 -17.40 1.32 -42.17
C LEU A 3 -17.97 2.62 -41.61
N GLU A 4 -18.67 2.52 -40.48
CA GLU A 4 -19.23 3.67 -39.77
C GLU A 4 -18.34 3.99 -38.57
N ALA A 5 -18.09 5.28 -38.35
CA ALA A 5 -17.31 5.78 -37.23
C ALA A 5 -18.08 6.94 -36.57
N GLU A 6 -18.24 6.85 -35.26
CA GLU A 6 -18.86 7.89 -34.44
C GLU A 6 -17.79 8.50 -33.52
N TYR A 7 -17.77 9.83 -33.43
CA TYR A 7 -16.88 10.54 -32.52
C TYR A 7 -17.59 10.76 -31.19
N LEU A 8 -17.07 10.11 -30.13
CA LEU A 8 -17.48 10.36 -28.76
C LEU A 8 -16.60 11.46 -28.18
N ALA A 9 -17.19 12.62 -27.89
CA ALA A 9 -16.49 13.72 -27.24
C ALA A 9 -16.08 13.35 -25.80
N GLU A 10 -14.94 13.85 -25.36
CA GLU A 10 -14.49 13.69 -23.97
C GLU A 10 -15.43 14.48 -23.04
N PRO A 11 -16.01 13.84 -22.01
CA PRO A 11 -16.90 14.52 -21.07
C PRO A 11 -16.11 15.47 -20.16
N ASP A 12 -16.75 16.57 -19.76
CA ASP A 12 -16.18 17.45 -18.75
C ASP A 12 -16.22 16.78 -17.37
N LEU A 13 -15.15 16.96 -16.59
CA LEU A 13 -15.07 16.45 -15.22
C LEU A 13 -15.52 17.52 -14.24
N VAL A 14 -16.25 17.13 -13.20
CA VAL A 14 -16.77 18.04 -12.17
C VAL A 14 -15.91 17.97 -10.90
N PHE A 15 -15.56 19.14 -10.38
CA PHE A 15 -14.70 19.34 -9.21
C PHE A 15 -15.44 20.13 -8.10
N GLY A 16 -14.70 20.59 -7.08
CA GLY A 16 -15.25 21.45 -6.03
C GLY A 16 -15.99 22.67 -6.59
N ASN A 17 -16.98 23.17 -5.85
CA ASN A 17 -17.85 24.28 -6.28
C ASN A 17 -18.60 24.07 -7.62
N GLN A 18 -18.77 22.82 -8.06
CA GLN A 18 -19.33 22.50 -9.40
C GLN A 18 -18.50 23.08 -10.55
N GLY A 19 -17.19 23.27 -10.34
CA GLY A 19 -16.28 23.67 -11.40
C GLY A 19 -16.08 22.55 -12.40
N GLU A 20 -16.12 22.86 -13.70
CA GLU A 20 -15.89 21.92 -14.79
C GLU A 20 -14.50 22.13 -15.40
N GLU A 21 -13.77 21.04 -15.64
CA GLU A 21 -12.49 21.06 -16.35
C GLU A 21 -12.27 19.71 -17.03
N LYS A 22 -11.64 19.71 -18.20
CA LYS A 22 -11.32 18.45 -18.91
C LYS A 22 -10.10 17.77 -18.32
N ASP A 23 -9.10 18.58 -17.96
CA ASP A 23 -7.86 18.08 -17.35
C ASP A 23 -8.01 17.92 -15.83
N PRO A 24 -7.82 16.71 -15.27
CA PRO A 24 -8.02 16.47 -13.85
C PRO A 24 -7.01 17.18 -12.93
N ARG A 25 -5.80 17.48 -13.41
CA ARG A 25 -4.79 18.18 -12.61
C ARG A 25 -5.12 19.66 -12.52
N LEU A 26 -5.53 20.26 -13.63
CA LEU A 26 -5.99 21.65 -13.66
C LEU A 26 -7.28 21.81 -12.87
N GLY A 27 -8.22 20.87 -12.99
CA GLY A 27 -9.47 20.89 -12.23
C GLY A 27 -9.21 20.84 -10.73
N MET A 28 -8.34 19.93 -10.28
CA MET A 28 -7.94 19.83 -8.87
C MET A 28 -7.23 21.09 -8.37
N SER A 29 -6.31 21.68 -9.14
CA SER A 29 -5.60 22.91 -8.75
C SER A 29 -6.52 24.13 -8.72
N LYS A 30 -7.48 24.25 -9.64
CA LYS A 30 -8.38 25.41 -9.70
C LYS A 30 -9.54 25.32 -8.71
N PHE A 31 -10.14 24.14 -8.60
CA PHE A 31 -11.42 23.94 -7.93
C PHE A 31 -11.34 23.03 -6.70
N GLY A 32 -10.26 22.27 -6.56
CA GLY A 32 -10.11 21.30 -5.47
C GLY A 32 -10.93 20.03 -5.68
N PRO A 33 -10.95 19.13 -4.68
CA PRO A 33 -11.73 17.91 -4.74
C PRO A 33 -13.22 18.23 -4.75
N TYR A 34 -14.00 17.35 -5.38
CA TYR A 34 -15.45 17.43 -5.34
C TYR A 34 -15.96 17.27 -3.89
N TYR A 35 -16.99 18.06 -3.56
CA TYR A 35 -17.79 17.93 -2.35
C TYR A 35 -19.25 18.20 -2.68
N SER A 36 -20.15 17.68 -1.85
CA SER A 36 -21.58 17.68 -2.15
C SER A 36 -22.12 19.11 -2.20
N PRO A 37 -23.16 19.42 -3.01
CA PRO A 37 -23.74 20.77 -3.12
C PRO A 37 -24.24 21.39 -1.80
N GLY A 38 -24.44 20.58 -0.74
CA GLY A 38 -24.79 21.04 0.60
C GLY A 38 -23.59 21.31 1.53
N GLU A 39 -22.38 21.01 1.08
CA GLU A 39 -21.13 21.25 1.82
C GLU A 39 -20.49 22.54 1.31
N ASN A 40 -20.06 23.42 2.23
CA ASN A 40 -19.41 24.69 1.86
C ASN A 40 -17.90 24.53 1.60
N ALA A 41 -17.34 23.37 1.95
CA ALA A 41 -15.93 23.05 1.85
C ALA A 41 -15.75 21.52 1.80
N PRO A 42 -14.64 21.02 1.25
CA PRO A 42 -14.33 19.61 1.29
C PRO A 42 -14.09 19.14 2.73
N SER A 43 -14.53 17.92 3.01
CA SER A 43 -14.35 17.25 4.29
C SER A 43 -13.64 15.91 4.05
N PRO A 44 -12.70 15.49 4.93
CA PRO A 44 -12.25 16.18 6.14
C PRO A 44 -11.23 17.30 5.87
N ALA A 45 -11.17 18.30 6.76
CA ALA A 45 -10.18 19.39 6.70
C ALA A 45 -8.79 18.99 7.26
N ARG A 46 -8.75 17.91 8.04
CA ARG A 46 -7.51 17.36 8.61
C ARG A 46 -7.60 15.85 8.58
N ILE A 47 -6.51 15.20 8.16
CA ILE A 47 -6.38 13.74 8.19
C ILE A 47 -5.31 13.35 9.20
N ARG A 48 -5.69 12.55 10.21
CA ARG A 48 -4.75 11.97 11.19
C ARG A 48 -4.06 10.75 10.63
N ILE A 49 -2.73 10.79 10.54
CA ILE A 49 -1.91 9.69 10.01
C ILE A 49 -1.11 9.04 11.14
N GLY A 50 -1.29 7.74 11.33
CA GLY A 50 -0.39 6.94 12.18
C GLY A 50 0.73 6.34 11.34
N LEU A 51 1.93 6.27 11.91
CA LEU A 51 3.12 5.72 11.24
C LEU A 51 3.51 4.38 11.88
N ILE A 52 3.77 3.37 11.05
CA ILE A 52 4.31 2.07 11.49
C ILE A 52 5.63 1.82 10.78
N GLY A 53 6.70 1.52 11.51
CA GLY A 53 8.03 1.28 10.96
C GLY A 53 9.12 1.23 12.03
N THR A 54 10.39 1.03 11.64
CA THR A 54 11.52 1.34 12.54
C THR A 54 11.64 2.85 12.74
N GLY A 55 12.35 3.30 13.78
CA GLY A 55 12.56 4.73 14.02
C GLY A 55 13.14 5.48 12.81
N GLU A 56 14.02 4.84 12.03
CA GLU A 56 14.54 5.40 10.78
C GLU A 56 13.43 5.58 9.73
N THR A 57 12.66 4.53 9.46
CA THR A 57 11.60 4.57 8.44
C THR A 57 10.41 5.44 8.82
N ILE A 58 10.09 5.55 10.13
CA ILE A 58 9.11 6.50 10.64
C ILE A 58 9.57 7.93 10.35
N GLY A 59 10.82 8.27 10.67
CA GLY A 59 11.37 9.59 10.37
C GLY A 59 11.39 9.92 8.87
N TRP A 60 11.46 8.92 7.98
CA TRP A 60 11.25 9.13 6.55
C TRP A 60 9.78 9.36 6.20
N GLY A 61 8.87 8.58 6.80
CA GLY A 61 7.42 8.77 6.66
C GLY A 61 6.98 10.18 7.03
N GLU A 62 7.50 10.71 8.14
CA GLU A 62 7.27 12.10 8.57
C GLU A 62 7.72 13.11 7.51
N LYS A 63 8.92 12.95 6.95
CA LYS A 63 9.44 13.82 5.88
C LYS A 63 8.58 13.76 4.62
N VAL A 64 8.08 12.57 4.25
CA VAL A 64 7.19 12.40 3.11
C VAL A 64 5.87 13.12 3.37
N ILE A 65 5.27 12.96 4.55
CA ILE A 65 4.02 13.63 4.93
C ILE A 65 4.20 15.15 4.92
N ALA A 66 5.29 15.65 5.51
CA ALA A 66 5.63 17.08 5.48
C ALA A 66 5.77 17.58 4.03
N ARG A 67 6.44 16.81 3.16
CA ARG A 67 6.62 17.18 1.75
C ARG A 67 5.32 17.20 0.97
N LEU A 68 4.38 16.30 1.28
CA LEU A 68 3.04 16.31 0.67
C LEU A 68 2.22 17.53 1.09
N GLY A 69 2.50 18.13 2.24
CA GLY A 69 1.85 19.37 2.67
C GLY A 69 2.36 20.63 1.96
N GLU A 70 3.50 20.55 1.28
CA GLU A 70 4.17 21.69 0.67
C GLU A 70 3.93 21.77 -0.85
N PRO A 71 3.88 22.98 -1.42
CA PRO A 71 3.84 23.13 -2.87
C PRO A 71 5.15 22.68 -3.51
N VAL A 72 5.04 22.04 -4.67
CA VAL A 72 6.18 21.60 -5.49
C VAL A 72 6.03 22.19 -6.88
N ALA A 73 6.94 23.10 -7.20
CA ALA A 73 7.01 23.69 -8.54
C ALA A 73 7.46 22.64 -9.56
N SER A 74 6.72 22.54 -10.66
CA SER A 74 7.10 21.79 -11.83
C SER A 74 8.33 22.43 -12.48
N ALA A 75 9.32 21.59 -12.82
CA ALA A 75 10.53 22.02 -13.54
C ALA A 75 10.26 22.41 -15.01
N HIS A 76 9.07 22.09 -15.53
CA HIS A 76 8.69 22.39 -16.90
C HIS A 76 8.10 23.80 -17.02
N THR A 77 8.40 24.47 -18.12
CA THR A 77 7.83 25.78 -18.47
C THR A 77 6.35 25.68 -18.83
N ASN A 78 5.93 24.55 -19.42
CA ASN A 78 4.52 24.31 -19.77
C ASN A 78 3.72 23.87 -18.54
N LYS A 79 3.13 24.85 -17.85
CA LYS A 79 2.27 24.63 -16.67
C LYS A 79 0.90 24.03 -16.99
N TRP A 80 0.50 24.02 -18.26
CA TRP A 80 -0.75 23.37 -18.66
C TRP A 80 -0.62 21.84 -18.58
N LEU A 81 0.48 21.28 -19.10
CA LEU A 81 0.73 19.83 -19.06
C LEU A 81 1.36 19.38 -17.72
N TYR A 82 2.13 20.28 -17.10
CA TYR A 82 2.85 20.02 -15.86
C TYR A 82 2.56 21.12 -14.85
N PRO A 83 1.31 21.21 -14.35
CA PRO A 83 0.95 22.18 -13.32
C PRO A 83 1.78 21.95 -12.05
N ASP A 84 1.94 23.01 -11.29
CA ASP A 84 2.57 22.93 -9.98
C ASP A 84 1.68 22.13 -9.02
N TYR A 85 2.31 21.40 -8.12
CA TYR A 85 1.59 20.75 -7.04
C TYR A 85 1.40 21.76 -5.91
N GLU A 86 0.17 21.97 -5.46
CA GLU A 86 -0.14 22.98 -4.43
C GLU A 86 0.11 22.51 -2.99
N GLY A 87 0.25 21.20 -2.79
CA GLY A 87 0.35 20.60 -1.46
C GLY A 87 -1.01 20.41 -0.77
N PHE A 88 -1.05 19.50 0.19
CA PHE A 88 -2.16 19.36 1.13
C PHE A 88 -2.04 20.40 2.24
N SER A 89 -2.70 21.55 2.04
CA SER A 89 -2.82 22.56 3.08
C SER A 89 -4.22 23.17 3.12
N LEU A 90 -4.59 23.74 4.26
CA LEU A 90 -5.82 24.53 4.40
C LEU A 90 -5.86 25.77 3.48
N LYS A 91 -4.70 26.20 2.95
CA LYS A 91 -4.57 27.34 2.03
C LYS A 91 -4.72 26.94 0.55
N SER A 92 -4.46 25.67 0.23
CA SER A 92 -4.65 25.11 -1.13
C SER A 92 -6.12 24.91 -1.46
N GLN A 93 -6.45 24.66 -2.72
CA GLN A 93 -7.83 24.29 -3.09
C GLN A 93 -8.26 22.93 -2.52
N VAL A 94 -7.32 22.07 -2.12
CA VAL A 94 -7.61 20.80 -1.46
C VAL A 94 -8.19 21.00 -0.07
N ARG A 95 -7.84 22.11 0.60
CA ARG A 95 -8.32 22.52 1.94
C ARG A 95 -8.23 21.39 2.99
N CYS A 96 -7.23 20.54 2.88
CA CYS A 96 -6.97 19.44 3.79
C CYS A 96 -5.50 19.48 4.21
N GLU A 97 -5.22 19.23 5.49
CA GLU A 97 -3.86 19.09 6.01
C GLU A 97 -3.65 17.72 6.68
N PHE A 98 -2.39 17.30 6.82
CA PHE A 98 -2.03 16.07 7.53
C PHE A 98 -1.53 16.39 8.94
N SER A 99 -1.93 15.56 9.91
CA SER A 99 -1.35 15.56 11.25
C SER A 99 -0.87 14.16 11.61
N VAL A 100 0.40 14.04 12.01
CA VAL A 100 0.97 12.76 12.45
C VAL A 100 0.55 12.47 13.88
N VAL A 101 0.11 11.25 14.14
CA VAL A 101 -0.14 10.72 15.49
C VAL A 101 1.16 10.12 15.98
N ASP A 102 1.75 10.75 17.00
CA ASP A 102 2.97 10.26 17.65
C ASP A 102 2.60 9.25 18.73
N THR A 103 2.88 7.98 18.46
CA THR A 103 2.69 6.88 19.42
C THR A 103 3.78 5.83 19.26
N PRO A 104 4.28 5.26 20.38
CA PRO A 104 5.24 4.17 20.35
C PRO A 104 4.67 2.87 19.75
N ASP A 105 3.34 2.72 19.63
CA ASP A 105 2.72 1.48 19.15
C ASP A 105 3.03 1.17 17.68
N GLY A 106 3.44 2.18 16.91
CA GLY A 106 3.92 2.03 15.55
C GLY A 106 5.37 1.57 15.40
N LEU A 107 6.15 1.62 16.47
CA LEU A 107 7.57 1.31 16.42
C LEU A 107 7.79 -0.20 16.23
N ILE A 108 8.49 -0.57 15.15
CA ILE A 108 9.01 -1.90 14.92
C ILE A 108 10.40 -1.98 15.52
N LEU A 109 10.57 -2.85 16.51
CA LEU A 109 11.82 -3.07 17.21
C LEU A 109 12.76 -3.95 16.36
N PRO A 110 14.09 -3.77 16.47
CA PRO A 110 15.05 -4.61 15.74
C PRO A 110 14.92 -6.11 16.02
N GLN A 111 14.44 -6.49 17.22
CA GLN A 111 14.19 -7.88 17.58
C GLN A 111 13.01 -8.46 16.79
N GLU A 112 11.91 -7.72 16.64
CA GLU A 112 10.73 -8.13 15.86
C GLU A 112 11.12 -8.38 14.38
N THR A 113 11.95 -7.51 13.80
CA THR A 113 12.50 -7.72 12.45
C THR A 113 13.34 -8.99 12.37
N LYS A 114 14.22 -9.25 13.35
CA LYS A 114 15.05 -10.46 13.39
C LYS A 114 14.22 -11.74 13.51
N GLU A 115 13.15 -11.71 14.30
CA GLU A 115 12.22 -12.82 14.45
C GLU A 115 11.54 -13.15 13.12
N VAL A 116 11.04 -12.13 12.40
CA VAL A 116 10.47 -12.29 11.06
C VAL A 116 11.49 -12.89 10.08
N LEU A 117 12.75 -12.47 10.14
CA LEU A 117 13.80 -12.96 9.23
C LEU A 117 14.34 -14.35 9.60
N SER A 118 14.05 -14.84 10.81
CA SER A 118 14.52 -16.16 11.28
C SER A 118 13.89 -17.33 10.52
N PHE A 119 12.72 -17.13 9.89
CA PHE A 119 12.07 -18.18 9.13
C PHE A 119 12.82 -18.49 7.83
N ALA A 120 13.16 -19.75 7.63
CA ALA A 120 13.87 -20.22 6.43
C ALA A 120 13.04 -20.04 5.15
N HIS A 121 11.73 -20.34 5.20
CA HIS A 121 10.84 -20.27 4.05
C HIS A 121 10.27 -18.87 3.83
N ALA A 122 10.30 -18.40 2.58
CA ALA A 122 9.81 -17.06 2.21
C ALA A 122 8.33 -16.86 2.58
N ASN A 123 7.46 -17.85 2.34
CA ASN A 123 6.03 -17.71 2.64
C ASN A 123 5.76 -17.57 4.14
N HIS A 124 6.57 -18.22 4.98
CA HIS A 124 6.46 -18.09 6.44
C HIS A 124 6.99 -16.73 6.89
N ARG A 125 8.08 -16.22 6.29
CA ARG A 125 8.54 -14.84 6.54
C ARG A 125 7.49 -13.80 6.16
N ILE A 126 6.86 -13.95 4.99
CA ILE A 126 5.82 -13.03 4.53
C ILE A 126 4.62 -13.07 5.48
N ALA A 127 4.21 -14.25 5.94
CA ALA A 127 3.12 -14.39 6.91
C ALA A 127 3.49 -13.77 8.26
N ALA A 128 4.70 -14.03 8.76
CA ALA A 128 5.21 -13.44 10.00
C ALA A 128 5.28 -11.90 9.91
N ALA A 129 5.81 -11.35 8.82
CA ALA A 129 5.84 -9.92 8.56
C ALA A 129 4.45 -9.30 8.48
N SER A 130 3.54 -9.97 7.76
CA SER A 130 2.15 -9.59 7.63
C SER A 130 1.45 -9.56 9.00
N ASN A 131 1.67 -10.59 9.83
CA ASN A 131 1.12 -10.69 11.18
C ASN A 131 1.68 -9.60 12.09
N LEU A 132 3.00 -9.40 12.10
CA LEU A 132 3.64 -8.32 12.86
C LEU A 132 3.00 -6.96 12.54
N LEU A 133 2.90 -6.61 11.27
CA LEU A 133 2.30 -5.34 10.84
C LEU A 133 0.82 -5.25 11.22
N THR A 134 0.07 -6.34 11.05
CA THR A 134 -1.35 -6.43 11.44
C THR A 134 -1.52 -6.20 12.94
N SER A 135 -0.67 -6.81 13.78
CA SER A 135 -0.69 -6.61 15.23
C SER A 135 -0.38 -5.15 15.63
N LYS A 136 0.53 -4.47 14.91
CA LYS A 136 0.80 -3.04 15.14
C LYS A 136 -0.40 -2.17 14.76
N VAL A 137 -1.06 -2.47 13.65
CA VAL A 137 -2.33 -1.82 13.24
C VAL A 137 -3.40 -2.01 14.31
N GLU A 138 -3.56 -3.21 14.84
CA GLU A 138 -4.55 -3.48 15.90
C GLU A 138 -4.29 -2.66 17.15
N ARG A 139 -3.03 -2.52 17.58
CA ARG A 139 -2.65 -1.70 18.74
C ARG A 139 -3.02 -0.23 18.53
N PHE A 140 -2.71 0.32 17.37
CA PHE A 140 -3.10 1.68 16.98
C PHE A 140 -4.62 1.91 17.05
N LEU A 141 -5.41 0.91 16.71
CA LEU A 141 -6.87 1.00 16.74
C LEU A 141 -7.47 0.86 18.14
N LEU A 142 -6.70 0.37 19.11
CA LEU A 142 -7.10 0.29 20.51
C LEU A 142 -6.91 1.60 21.28
N GLU A 143 -6.18 2.57 20.72
CA GLU A 143 -5.98 3.88 21.33
C GLU A 143 -7.29 4.69 21.39
N ASP A 144 -7.37 5.63 22.36
CA ASP A 144 -8.53 6.51 22.55
C ASP A 144 -8.81 7.39 21.33
N SER A 145 -7.76 7.76 20.59
CA SER A 145 -7.84 8.61 19.40
C SER A 145 -7.14 7.95 18.21
N PRO A 146 -7.76 6.95 17.57
CA PRO A 146 -7.13 6.22 16.49
C PRO A 146 -6.89 7.13 15.27
N PRO A 147 -5.82 6.87 14.49
CA PRO A 147 -5.59 7.56 13.24
C PRO A 147 -6.66 7.20 12.20
N GLU A 148 -6.87 8.09 11.25
CA GLU A 148 -7.83 7.88 10.14
C GLU A 148 -7.18 7.15 8.97
N VAL A 149 -5.86 7.25 8.85
CA VAL A 149 -5.04 6.54 7.86
C VAL A 149 -3.78 6.03 8.53
N LEU A 150 -3.35 4.82 8.17
CA LEU A 150 -2.06 4.28 8.60
C LEU A 150 -1.09 4.25 7.42
N LEU A 151 0.09 4.83 7.62
CA LEU A 151 1.19 4.75 6.69
C LEU A 151 2.26 3.80 7.25
N ILE A 152 2.46 2.69 6.56
CA ILE A 152 3.44 1.67 6.95
C ILE A 152 4.72 1.92 6.16
N ALA A 153 5.70 2.52 6.82
CA ALA A 153 7.04 2.70 6.29
C ALA A 153 7.81 1.39 6.50
N LEU A 154 7.96 0.61 5.43
CA LEU A 154 8.56 -0.72 5.54
C LEU A 154 10.04 -0.63 5.90
N PRO A 155 10.49 -1.37 6.93
CA PRO A 155 11.90 -1.54 7.19
C PRO A 155 12.60 -2.14 5.96
N PRO A 156 13.80 -1.67 5.58
CA PRO A 156 14.50 -2.15 4.38
C PRO A 156 14.67 -3.67 4.35
N ASP A 157 14.97 -4.29 5.48
CA ASP A 157 15.12 -5.75 5.57
C ASP A 157 13.78 -6.48 5.27
N ILE A 158 12.67 -6.00 5.81
CA ILE A 158 11.35 -6.58 5.53
C ILE A 158 11.00 -6.40 4.06
N GLU A 159 11.29 -5.23 3.48
CA GLU A 159 11.07 -4.98 2.06
C GLU A 159 11.91 -5.93 1.18
N GLU A 160 13.19 -6.12 1.50
CA GLU A 160 14.10 -6.95 0.71
C GLU A 160 13.73 -8.44 0.77
N PHE A 161 13.35 -8.95 1.95
CA PHE A 161 13.13 -10.38 2.19
C PHE A 161 11.67 -10.84 2.13
N CYS A 162 10.71 -9.90 2.23
CA CYS A 162 9.27 -10.19 2.21
C CYS A 162 8.51 -9.40 1.11
N GLY A 163 9.15 -8.43 0.45
CA GLY A 163 8.55 -7.64 -0.62
C GLY A 163 8.46 -8.37 -1.96
N ILE A 164 8.12 -7.63 -3.02
CA ILE A 164 8.06 -8.16 -4.39
C ILE A 164 9.43 -7.93 -5.03
N GLY A 165 10.31 -8.92 -4.97
CA GLY A 165 11.68 -8.82 -5.46
C GLY A 165 12.28 -10.17 -5.86
N ASP A 166 13.54 -10.16 -6.28
CA ASP A 166 14.21 -11.37 -6.79
C ASP A 166 14.37 -12.44 -5.70
N ARG A 167 14.54 -12.01 -4.44
CA ARG A 167 14.67 -12.90 -3.27
C ARG A 167 13.36 -13.55 -2.84
N THR A 168 12.22 -13.09 -3.34
CA THR A 168 10.88 -13.63 -3.03
C THR A 168 10.21 -14.28 -4.23
N ARG A 169 10.90 -14.44 -5.37
CA ARG A 169 10.33 -15.08 -6.59
C ARG A 169 9.76 -16.49 -6.34
N GLY A 170 10.37 -17.26 -5.43
CA GLY A 170 9.89 -18.59 -5.06
C GLY A 170 8.60 -18.60 -4.23
N ALA A 171 8.24 -17.46 -3.64
CA ALA A 171 7.07 -17.34 -2.77
C ALA A 171 5.74 -17.34 -3.53
N LYS A 172 5.74 -17.12 -4.86
CA LYS A 172 4.51 -16.90 -5.64
C LYS A 172 3.74 -18.17 -6.02
N ARG A 173 4.27 -19.36 -5.73
CA ARG A 173 3.60 -20.63 -6.02
C ARG A 173 3.29 -21.37 -4.72
N PRO A 174 2.04 -21.82 -4.51
CA PRO A 174 1.72 -22.77 -3.46
C PRO A 174 2.57 -24.03 -3.66
N SER A 175 3.65 -24.15 -2.88
CA SER A 175 4.41 -25.39 -2.80
C SER A 175 3.82 -26.19 -1.65
N PHE A 176 3.05 -27.22 -1.99
CA PHE A 176 2.61 -28.19 -1.01
C PHE A 176 3.82 -28.95 -0.47
N THR A 177 3.93 -29.10 0.85
CA THR A 177 4.88 -30.04 1.44
C THR A 177 4.51 -31.48 1.04
N GLU A 178 5.45 -32.43 1.13
CA GLU A 178 5.14 -33.84 0.83
C GLU A 178 3.97 -34.36 1.69
N GLN A 179 3.91 -33.93 2.95
CA GLN A 179 2.81 -34.22 3.86
C GLN A 179 1.50 -33.59 3.38
N GLU A 180 1.50 -32.31 2.98
CA GLU A 180 0.31 -31.64 2.46
C GLU A 180 -0.20 -32.26 1.16
N LYS A 181 0.71 -32.72 0.27
CA LYS A 181 0.34 -33.47 -0.94
C LYS A 181 -0.33 -34.79 -0.59
N LEU A 182 0.26 -35.55 0.33
CA LEU A 182 -0.27 -36.84 0.79
C LEU A 182 -1.63 -36.69 1.48
N LEU A 183 -1.79 -35.66 2.32
CA LEU A 183 -3.07 -35.26 2.92
C LEU A 183 -4.11 -34.88 1.86
N ALA A 184 -3.72 -34.10 0.84
CA ALA A 184 -4.61 -33.72 -0.24
C ALA A 184 -5.02 -34.94 -1.10
N GLU A 185 -4.12 -35.89 -1.33
CA GLU A 185 -4.41 -37.16 -2.00
C GLU A 185 -5.39 -38.02 -1.19
N PHE A 186 -5.16 -38.19 0.11
CA PHE A 186 -6.08 -38.91 1.00
C PHE A 186 -7.48 -38.29 1.04
N ARG A 187 -7.57 -36.95 1.08
CA ARG A 187 -8.85 -36.24 0.98
C ARG A 187 -9.53 -36.48 -0.37
N LYS A 188 -8.77 -36.48 -1.47
CA LYS A 188 -9.31 -36.79 -2.81
C LYS A 188 -9.78 -38.23 -2.95
N SER A 189 -9.13 -39.19 -2.28
CA SER A 189 -9.58 -40.59 -2.23
C SER A 189 -10.74 -40.82 -1.27
N GLY A 190 -11.30 -39.78 -0.65
CA GLY A 190 -12.48 -39.85 0.23
C GLY A 190 -12.17 -40.29 1.67
N GLN A 191 -10.89 -40.31 2.06
CA GLN A 191 -10.49 -40.64 3.43
C GLN A 191 -10.83 -39.48 4.36
N ARG A 192 -11.54 -39.78 5.45
CA ARG A 192 -11.81 -38.85 6.55
C ARG A 192 -10.73 -38.98 7.62
N PHE A 193 -10.36 -37.88 8.25
CA PHE A 193 -9.35 -37.83 9.31
C PHE A 193 -10.01 -37.87 10.67
N LEU A 194 -9.28 -38.26 11.71
CA LEU A 194 -9.82 -38.34 13.08
C LEU A 194 -10.35 -36.98 13.56
N GLU A 195 -9.78 -35.88 13.08
CA GLU A 195 -10.25 -34.52 13.36
C GLU A 195 -11.69 -34.30 12.83
N ASP A 196 -12.05 -34.89 11.69
CA ASP A 196 -13.41 -34.79 11.11
C ASP A 196 -14.47 -35.49 11.98
N TRP A 197 -14.03 -36.29 12.96
CA TRP A 197 -14.87 -37.00 13.92
C TRP A 197 -14.83 -36.36 15.31
N GLY A 198 -14.24 -35.17 15.45
CA GLY A 198 -14.17 -34.44 16.71
C GLY A 198 -13.16 -34.99 17.71
N LEU A 199 -12.20 -35.81 17.25
CA LEU A 199 -11.11 -36.31 18.08
C LEU A 199 -9.92 -35.36 18.01
N GLU A 200 -9.52 -34.80 19.15
CA GLU A 200 -8.29 -34.01 19.26
C GLU A 200 -7.08 -34.94 19.28
N VAL A 201 -6.23 -34.84 18.24
CA VAL A 201 -4.98 -35.59 18.18
C VAL A 201 -3.94 -34.88 19.04
N THR A 202 -3.76 -35.34 20.27
CA THR A 202 -2.68 -34.86 21.15
C THR A 202 -1.34 -35.43 20.69
N GLY A 203 -0.39 -34.55 20.31
CA GLY A 203 0.93 -34.94 19.80
C GLY A 203 1.07 -34.96 18.27
N GLY A 204 0.13 -34.36 17.54
CA GLY A 204 0.31 -34.09 16.11
C GLY A 204 1.50 -33.13 15.83
N PRO A 205 1.99 -33.09 14.57
CA PRO A 205 3.00 -32.10 14.18
C PRO A 205 2.51 -30.68 14.53
N GLU A 206 3.44 -29.79 14.89
CA GLU A 206 3.12 -28.37 15.13
C GLU A 206 2.22 -27.84 14.01
N PRO A 207 1.20 -27.01 14.34
CA PRO A 207 0.30 -26.48 13.34
C PRO A 207 1.13 -25.82 12.23
N PRO A 208 0.81 -26.09 10.95
CA PRO A 208 1.58 -25.56 9.85
C PRO A 208 1.64 -24.04 9.98
N HIS A 209 2.86 -23.48 9.95
CA HIS A 209 3.02 -22.03 9.95
C HIS A 209 2.17 -21.42 8.83
N GLU A 210 1.49 -20.32 9.15
CA GLU A 210 0.72 -19.57 8.17
C GLU A 210 1.61 -19.22 6.96
N LYS A 211 1.04 -19.33 5.75
CA LYS A 211 1.75 -19.08 4.50
C LYS A 211 1.07 -17.93 3.77
N ASP A 212 1.82 -16.86 3.56
CA ASP A 212 1.40 -15.75 2.71
C ASP A 212 2.31 -15.63 1.48
N TYR A 213 1.75 -15.20 0.36
CA TYR A 213 2.42 -15.17 -0.94
C TYR A 213 2.86 -13.77 -1.37
N ASP A 214 2.17 -12.75 -0.85
CA ASP A 214 2.41 -11.34 -1.16
C ASP A 214 2.11 -10.51 0.09
N LEU A 215 3.13 -9.82 0.62
CA LEU A 215 3.03 -9.05 1.86
C LEU A 215 1.93 -7.98 1.78
N ARG A 216 1.83 -7.26 0.65
CA ARG A 216 0.87 -6.16 0.50
C ARG A 216 -0.55 -6.69 0.50
N ASN A 217 -0.81 -7.76 -0.25
CA ASN A 217 -2.15 -8.34 -0.34
C ASN A 217 -2.55 -9.03 0.97
N ALA A 218 -1.64 -9.76 1.61
CA ALA A 218 -1.87 -10.39 2.89
C ALA A 218 -2.21 -9.36 3.97
N LEU A 219 -1.42 -8.30 4.07
CA LEU A 219 -1.64 -7.20 5.01
C LEU A 219 -2.97 -6.48 4.75
N LYS A 220 -3.23 -6.05 3.50
CA LYS A 220 -4.50 -5.39 3.17
C LYS A 220 -5.69 -6.30 3.45
N GLY A 221 -5.60 -7.58 3.10
CA GLY A 221 -6.65 -8.57 3.37
C GLY A 221 -6.91 -8.75 4.87
N LYS A 222 -5.85 -8.85 5.69
CA LYS A 222 -5.97 -8.95 7.15
C LYS A 222 -6.61 -7.70 7.76
N VAL A 223 -6.14 -6.52 7.40
CA VAL A 223 -6.68 -5.24 7.90
C VAL A 223 -8.14 -5.03 7.48
N MET A 224 -8.51 -5.38 6.25
CA MET A 224 -9.90 -5.28 5.79
C MET A 224 -10.87 -6.21 6.52
N ARG A 225 -10.38 -7.28 7.15
CA ARG A 225 -11.21 -8.21 7.96
C ARG A 225 -11.40 -7.73 9.39
N MET A 226 -10.69 -6.70 9.83
CA MET A 226 -10.86 -6.14 11.17
C MET A 226 -12.25 -5.51 11.31
N LYS A 227 -12.81 -5.52 12.53
CA LYS A 227 -14.11 -4.90 12.81
C LYS A 227 -14.10 -3.40 12.50
N GLN A 228 -12.97 -2.74 12.76
CA GLN A 228 -12.71 -1.36 12.41
C GLN A 228 -11.65 -1.33 11.31
N ALA A 229 -12.09 -1.33 10.06
CA ALA A 229 -11.17 -1.23 8.93
C ALA A 229 -10.60 0.19 8.86
N VAL A 230 -9.28 0.30 8.76
CA VAL A 230 -8.56 1.56 8.55
C VAL A 230 -7.83 1.51 7.20
N PRO A 231 -7.87 2.59 6.39
CA PRO A 231 -7.07 2.70 5.20
C PRO A 231 -5.57 2.58 5.52
N VAL A 232 -4.89 1.66 4.84
CA VAL A 232 -3.45 1.43 4.98
C VAL A 232 -2.73 1.68 3.66
N GLN A 233 -1.70 2.53 3.71
CA GLN A 233 -0.77 2.75 2.61
C GLN A 233 0.63 2.28 3.00
N ILE A 234 1.31 1.62 2.06
CA ILE A 234 2.68 1.13 2.27
C ILE A 234 3.65 2.10 1.60
N LEU A 235 4.63 2.57 2.36
CA LEU A 235 5.76 3.34 1.90
C LEU A 235 7.00 2.42 1.85
N ARG A 236 7.65 2.40 0.69
CA ARG A 236 8.89 1.67 0.45
C ARG A 236 10.09 2.54 0.77
N ALA A 237 11.22 1.93 1.10
CA ALA A 237 12.46 2.65 1.41
C ALA A 237 13.02 3.37 0.16
N GLU A 238 12.95 2.74 -1.03
CA GLU A 238 13.52 3.32 -2.26
C GLU A 238 12.91 4.68 -2.66
N PRO A 239 11.59 4.90 -2.65
CA PRO A 239 11.01 6.23 -2.86
C PRO A 239 11.38 7.25 -1.78
N ALA A 240 11.65 6.81 -0.54
CA ALA A 240 11.92 7.68 0.60
C ALA A 240 13.36 8.24 0.62
N HIS A 241 14.32 7.50 0.04
CA HIS A 241 15.69 8.02 -0.17
C HIS A 241 15.75 9.08 -1.27
N ASN A 242 14.84 9.02 -2.24
CA ASN A 242 14.73 9.95 -3.37
C ASN A 242 13.62 10.99 -3.16
N VAL A 243 13.47 11.53 -1.94
CA VAL A 243 12.66 12.74 -1.76
C VAL A 243 13.28 13.84 -2.63
N PRO A 244 12.57 14.39 -3.64
CA PRO A 244 13.15 15.30 -4.61
C PRO A 244 13.38 16.67 -3.96
N GLY A 245 14.54 16.82 -3.32
CA GLY A 245 15.04 18.04 -2.71
C GLY A 245 16.30 18.61 -3.38
N ARG A 246 16.85 17.92 -4.39
CA ARG A 246 17.92 18.43 -5.24
C ARG A 246 17.69 17.94 -6.66
N GLY A 247 17.79 18.87 -7.62
CA GLY A 247 17.49 18.63 -9.02
C GLY A 247 18.12 17.36 -9.57
N ALA A 248 17.29 16.36 -9.81
CA ALA A 248 17.57 15.26 -10.73
C ALA A 248 16.56 15.40 -11.87
N ALA A 249 16.91 16.24 -12.84
CA ALA A 249 16.41 16.08 -14.18
C ALA A 249 16.87 14.70 -14.70
N SER A 250 15.98 14.05 -15.45
CA SER A 250 16.11 12.71 -16.04
C SER A 250 15.82 11.53 -15.10
N ARG A 251 14.60 11.03 -15.19
CA ARG A 251 14.34 9.74 -15.85
C ARG A 251 12.87 9.65 -16.22
N ASP A 252 12.69 9.39 -17.50
CA ASP A 252 11.46 9.40 -18.27
C ASP A 252 10.31 8.62 -17.61
N GLY A 253 9.19 9.33 -17.47
CA GLY A 253 7.90 8.69 -17.44
C GLY A 253 7.60 8.05 -18.79
N SER A 254 7.78 6.73 -18.86
CA SER A 254 7.04 5.91 -19.81
C SER A 254 6.79 4.54 -19.21
N LEU A 255 5.62 4.39 -18.60
CA LEU A 255 4.91 3.12 -18.61
C LEU A 255 4.49 2.87 -20.06
N THR A 256 5.21 1.99 -20.77
CA THR A 256 4.69 1.36 -21.99
C THR A 256 4.89 -0.15 -21.93
N PRO A 257 3.92 -0.93 -22.45
CA PRO A 257 3.90 -2.39 -22.38
C PRO A 257 4.77 -3.01 -23.49
N GLY A 258 5.17 -4.26 -23.28
CA GLY A 258 6.21 -4.92 -24.05
C GLY A 258 5.97 -5.07 -25.55
N THR A 259 7.07 -5.10 -26.28
CA THR A 259 7.14 -5.59 -27.66
C THR A 259 8.24 -6.63 -27.77
N ARG A 260 7.80 -7.83 -28.16
CA ARG A 260 8.63 -8.97 -28.61
C ARG A 260 9.59 -8.51 -29.70
N SER A 261 10.85 -8.92 -29.59
CA SER A 261 11.78 -8.96 -30.72
C SER A 261 11.31 -9.99 -31.73
N GLN A 262 11.07 -9.55 -32.97
CA GLN A 262 11.18 -10.40 -34.14
C GLN A 262 12.44 -10.01 -34.90
N SER A 263 13.14 -11.06 -35.32
CA SER A 263 14.40 -11.12 -36.02
C SER A 263 14.28 -10.79 -37.51
N GLU A 264 15.28 -10.06 -38.00
CA GLU A 264 15.93 -10.15 -39.32
C GLU A 264 15.10 -9.73 -40.56
N PRO A 265 15.76 -9.27 -41.63
CA PRO A 265 16.68 -10.08 -42.45
C PRO A 265 18.18 -9.76 -42.29
#